data_AF-A0A7T9I1R4-F1
#
_entry.id   AF-A0A7T9I1R4-F1
#
_cell.length_a   1.000
_cell.length_b   1.000
_cell.length_c   1.000
_cell.angle_alpha   90.00
_cell.angle_beta   90.00
_cell.angle_gamma   90.00
#
_symmetry.space_group_name_H-M   'P 1'
#
loop_
_entity.id
_entity.type
_entity.pdbx_description
1 polymer ?
#
loop_
_entity_poly.entity_id
_entity_poly.type
_entity_poly.pdbx_seq_one_letter_code
_entity_poly.pdbx_strand_id
1 'polypeptide(L)'
;MKDVSVNAKSLKIFWMAMNQELDFRNVNTLEDLKTHLGGHLPACYPKRGRSCVFGHRGTMDSCPKLKTLLNNFIDSVQYLFDLQNQYYVEILVKLSLSFIEVHWASVRWVDNYTTDDRMHYHEGMQLTNHLVWSGLLLQGVSKFTVSLGKLQKDLKPKFYILVEGESEKEAFEILFNKNQFNLFRDHEIINLQGKDAVKKQAIKELLGRYRIPGIQYYLVLDYDKSVISFVNDLVSAGLIDKRRVIIWKKNFEDSVPVDFSIPLLSELINKEISIKEIKRTNKSKKDILATIKVYDPKIEIPKVEWAKKIAKKIPNAYGKIYKYKPKTELEKNIRKMLKQIEEDSHNFYMPTKRKKKWKSEVWSSSLDEDHVLIQ
;
A
#
# COMPACT_ATOMS: atom_id res chain seq x y z
N MET A 1 4.89 -3.09 26.74
CA MET A 1 4.65 -2.65 25.35
C MET A 1 4.78 -1.14 25.33
N LYS A 2 5.40 -0.52 24.31
CA LYS A 2 5.43 0.94 24.21
C LYS A 2 4.01 1.42 23.90
N ASP A 3 3.55 2.47 24.58
CA ASP A 3 2.26 3.08 24.29
C ASP A 3 2.23 3.58 22.85
N VAL A 4 1.24 3.12 22.09
CA VAL A 4 1.06 3.51 20.69
C VAL A 4 0.31 4.85 20.67
N SER A 5 0.98 5.89 20.17
CA SER A 5 0.42 7.24 20.06
C SER A 5 -0.77 7.27 19.09
N VAL A 6 -1.84 7.95 19.48
CA VAL A 6 -3.06 8.18 18.69
C VAL A 6 -3.28 9.68 18.51
N ASN A 7 -3.53 10.14 17.29
CA ASN A 7 -3.84 11.52 16.98
C ASN A 7 -5.36 11.71 16.77
N ALA A 8 -6.10 11.88 17.87
CA ALA A 8 -7.56 12.08 17.85
C ALA A 8 -7.99 13.48 18.34
N LYS A 9 -7.04 14.40 18.52
CA LYS A 9 -7.25 15.68 19.25
C LYS A 9 -8.29 16.62 18.66
N SER A 10 -8.68 16.47 17.39
CA SER A 10 -9.73 17.26 16.76
C SER A 10 -10.90 16.41 16.25
N LEU A 11 -10.93 15.13 16.63
CA LEU A 11 -11.95 14.18 16.19
C LEU A 11 -13.20 14.28 17.05
N LYS A 12 -14.33 14.56 16.40
CA LYS A 12 -15.68 14.47 16.97
C LYS A 12 -16.54 13.60 16.09
N ILE A 13 -17.22 12.63 16.68
CA ILE A 13 -18.06 11.67 15.95
C ILE A 13 -19.42 11.61 16.60
N PHE A 14 -20.47 11.85 15.81
CA PHE A 14 -21.84 11.64 16.24
C PHE A 14 -22.21 10.16 16.14
N TRP A 15 -22.46 9.53 17.29
CA TRP A 15 -22.88 8.15 17.38
C TRP A 15 -24.41 8.04 17.40
N MET A 16 -24.97 7.77 16.23
CA MET A 16 -26.42 7.76 16.01
C MET A 16 -27.18 6.77 16.91
N ALA A 17 -26.65 5.55 17.13
CA ALA A 17 -27.38 4.53 17.90
C ALA A 17 -27.59 4.92 19.38
N MET A 18 -26.69 5.75 19.93
CA MET A 18 -26.78 6.25 21.30
C MET A 18 -27.27 7.69 21.38
N ASN A 19 -27.52 8.34 20.23
CA ASN A 19 -27.84 9.75 20.11
C ASN A 19 -26.87 10.64 20.90
N GLN A 20 -25.57 10.40 20.73
CA GLN A 20 -24.51 11.05 21.51
C GLN A 20 -23.36 11.51 20.60
N GLU A 21 -22.84 12.70 20.84
CA GLU A 21 -21.56 13.13 20.26
C GLU A 21 -20.41 12.63 21.15
N LEU A 22 -19.44 11.96 20.53
CA LEU A 22 -18.22 11.48 21.16
C LEU A 22 -17.07 12.43 20.83
N ASP A 23 -16.33 12.85 21.86
CA ASP A 23 -15.24 13.82 21.77
C ASP A 23 -13.90 13.19 22.16
N PHE A 24 -13.00 13.08 21.19
CA PHE A 24 -11.72 12.39 21.35
C PHE A 24 -10.55 13.33 21.63
N ARG A 25 -10.81 14.60 22.01
CA ARG A 25 -9.77 15.60 22.34
C ARG A 25 -8.70 15.12 23.32
N ASN A 26 -9.09 14.25 24.26
CA ASN A 26 -8.22 13.73 25.31
C ASN A 26 -7.61 12.35 25.01
N VAL A 27 -7.82 11.80 23.82
CA VAL A 27 -7.31 10.48 23.42
C VAL A 27 -5.95 10.65 22.75
N ASN A 28 -4.88 10.25 23.47
CA ASN A 28 -3.50 10.38 23.02
C ASN A 28 -2.82 9.03 22.77
N THR A 29 -3.36 7.95 23.32
CA THR A 29 -2.87 6.58 23.16
C THR A 29 -3.96 5.64 22.71
N LEU A 30 -3.57 4.45 22.24
CA LEU A 30 -4.52 3.40 21.92
C LEU A 30 -5.32 2.94 23.14
N GLU A 31 -4.70 2.94 24.32
CA GLU A 31 -5.38 2.54 25.54
C GLU A 31 -6.37 3.62 25.99
N ASP A 32 -6.07 4.90 25.77
CA ASP A 32 -7.04 6.00 25.94
C ASP A 32 -8.23 5.79 25.00
N LEU A 33 -7.99 5.38 23.75
CA LEU A 33 -9.05 5.13 22.78
C LEU A 33 -9.97 4.00 23.23
N LYS A 34 -9.40 2.86 23.64
CA LYS A 34 -10.15 1.72 24.18
C LYS A 34 -10.94 2.10 25.43
N THR A 35 -10.31 2.85 26.33
CA THR A 35 -10.94 3.32 27.57
C THR A 35 -12.11 4.26 27.27
N HIS A 36 -11.91 5.22 26.36
CA HIS A 36 -12.93 6.17 25.94
C HIS A 36 -14.12 5.45 25.30
N LEU A 37 -13.90 4.63 24.26
CA LEU A 37 -14.97 3.86 23.63
C LEU A 37 -15.65 2.89 24.60
N GLY A 38 -14.88 2.26 25.49
CA GLY A 38 -15.37 1.37 26.54
C GLY A 38 -16.28 2.06 27.55
N GLY A 39 -16.07 3.35 27.81
CA GLY A 39 -16.92 4.17 28.70
C GLY A 39 -18.30 4.48 28.11
N HIS A 40 -18.45 4.40 26.79
CA HIS A 40 -19.71 4.66 26.09
C HIS A 40 -20.51 3.39 25.76
N LEU A 41 -19.98 2.21 26.12
CA LEU A 41 -20.68 0.95 25.87
C LEU A 41 -21.98 0.84 26.68
N PRO A 42 -23.04 0.23 26.12
CA PRO A 42 -24.27 -0.03 26.85
C PRO A 42 -24.01 -0.91 28.08
N ALA A 43 -24.69 -0.61 29.19
CA ALA A 43 -24.61 -1.39 30.41
C ALA A 43 -25.23 -2.80 30.22
N CYS A 44 -24.65 -3.80 30.87
CA CYS A 44 -25.22 -5.14 30.95
C CYS A 44 -25.08 -5.68 32.37
N TYR A 45 -26.02 -6.54 32.79
CA TYR A 45 -25.94 -7.24 34.07
C TYR A 45 -25.89 -8.75 33.85
N PRO A 46 -25.13 -9.48 34.67
CA PRO A 46 -25.14 -10.94 34.63
C PRO A 46 -26.49 -11.46 35.14
N LYS A 47 -27.19 -12.26 34.33
CA LYS A 47 -28.37 -13.01 34.76
C LYS A 47 -27.89 -14.39 35.23
N ARG A 48 -28.28 -14.82 36.44
CA ARG A 48 -27.87 -16.12 37.02
C ARG A 48 -28.09 -17.25 35.99
N GLY A 49 -27.00 -17.88 35.55
CA GLY A 49 -27.02 -19.05 34.66
C GLY A 49 -27.25 -18.79 33.16
N ARG A 50 -27.34 -17.55 32.66
CA ARG A 50 -27.49 -17.24 31.22
C ARG A 50 -26.62 -16.03 30.80
N SER A 51 -26.56 -15.77 29.49
CA SER A 51 -25.89 -14.63 28.84
C SER A 51 -26.21 -13.28 29.51
N CYS A 52 -25.25 -12.35 29.53
CA CYS A 52 -25.44 -10.99 30.04
C CYS A 52 -26.65 -10.33 29.40
N VAL A 53 -27.57 -9.78 30.21
CA VAL A 53 -28.74 -9.05 29.73
C VAL A 53 -28.42 -7.57 29.70
N PHE A 54 -28.67 -6.92 28.56
CA PHE A 54 -28.42 -5.49 28.41
C PHE A 54 -29.51 -4.64 29.10
N GLY A 55 -29.11 -3.65 29.89
CA GLY A 55 -30.01 -2.72 30.58
C GLY A 55 -30.23 -1.43 29.78
N HIS A 56 -31.43 -0.82 29.86
CA HIS A 56 -31.67 0.54 29.37
C HIS A 56 -31.45 1.55 30.52
N ARG A 57 -30.21 2.04 30.65
CA ARG A 57 -29.76 3.22 31.41
C ARG A 57 -29.94 3.22 32.95
N GLY A 58 -29.00 3.91 33.61
CA GLY A 58 -29.21 4.44 34.96
C GLY A 58 -27.92 4.63 35.75
N THR A 59 -27.29 3.55 36.18
CA THR A 59 -26.31 3.60 37.29
C THR A 59 -25.25 2.50 37.23
N MET A 60 -25.17 1.74 36.12
CA MET A 60 -24.33 0.54 36.04
C MET A 60 -23.16 0.71 35.08
N ASP A 61 -22.04 0.11 35.46
CA ASP A 61 -20.80 0.08 34.67
C ASP A 61 -21.01 -0.48 33.25
N SER A 62 -20.12 -0.10 32.34
CA SER A 62 -20.14 -0.59 30.97
C SER A 62 -19.99 -2.11 30.90
N CYS A 63 -20.65 -2.74 29.94
CA CYS A 63 -20.71 -4.20 29.85
C CYS A 63 -19.31 -4.84 29.72
N PRO A 64 -18.82 -5.62 30.71
CA PRO A 64 -17.45 -6.13 30.70
C PRO A 64 -17.16 -7.06 29.52
N LYS A 65 -18.16 -7.87 29.11
CA LYS A 65 -18.05 -8.78 27.97
C LYS A 65 -17.91 -8.02 26.65
N LEU A 66 -18.72 -6.98 26.47
CA LEU A 66 -18.66 -6.14 25.25
C LEU A 66 -17.38 -5.32 25.21
N LYS A 67 -16.90 -4.83 26.37
CA LYS A 67 -15.60 -4.17 26.52
C LYS A 67 -14.46 -5.09 26.11
N THR A 68 -14.49 -6.35 26.55
CA THR A 68 -13.49 -7.36 26.16
C THR A 68 -13.53 -7.63 24.65
N LEU A 69 -14.72 -7.79 24.07
CA LEU A 69 -14.87 -7.99 22.62
C LEU A 69 -14.39 -6.80 21.80
N LEU A 70 -14.72 -5.57 22.23
CA LEU A 70 -14.25 -4.34 21.63
C LEU A 70 -12.72 -4.25 21.67
N ASN A 71 -12.12 -4.50 22.83
CA ASN A 71 -10.67 -4.45 22.99
C ASN A 71 -9.98 -5.47 22.08
N ASN A 72 -10.45 -6.73 22.09
CA ASN A 72 -9.95 -7.77 21.21
C ASN A 72 -10.09 -7.40 19.73
N PHE A 73 -11.22 -6.79 19.35
CA PHE A 73 -11.45 -6.32 18.00
C PHE A 73 -10.44 -5.24 17.62
N ILE A 74 -10.31 -4.18 18.41
CA ILE A 74 -9.34 -3.10 18.19
C ILE A 74 -7.93 -3.68 18.10
N ASP A 75 -7.55 -4.57 19.01
CA ASP A 75 -6.23 -5.19 19.01
C ASP A 75 -5.97 -6.04 17.75
N SER A 76 -7.02 -6.67 17.22
CA SER A 76 -6.94 -7.49 16.01
C SER A 76 -6.89 -6.68 14.72
N VAL A 77 -7.27 -5.39 14.73
CA VAL A 77 -7.30 -4.57 13.51
C VAL A 77 -6.39 -3.35 13.56
N GLN A 78 -5.89 -2.95 14.73
CA GLN A 78 -5.06 -1.73 14.92
C GLN A 78 -3.87 -1.66 13.96
N TYR A 79 -3.27 -2.79 13.60
CA TYR A 79 -2.10 -2.86 12.73
C TYR A 79 -2.41 -2.41 11.28
N LEU A 80 -3.69 -2.33 10.93
CA LEU A 80 -4.18 -1.83 9.64
C LEU A 80 -4.30 -0.30 9.60
N PHE A 81 -4.15 0.39 10.73
CA PHE A 81 -4.38 1.83 10.85
C PHE A 81 -3.09 2.56 11.26
N ASP A 82 -2.79 3.68 10.59
CA ASP A 82 -1.84 4.66 11.13
C ASP A 82 -2.54 5.51 12.17
N LEU A 83 -2.25 5.20 13.42
CA LEU A 83 -2.82 5.87 14.57
C LEU A 83 -2.33 7.31 14.73
N GLN A 84 -1.26 7.72 14.04
CA GLN A 84 -0.80 9.12 14.00
C GLN A 84 -1.56 9.96 12.97
N ASN A 85 -2.24 9.31 12.02
CA ASN A 85 -3.08 9.97 11.03
C ASN A 85 -4.53 10.00 11.50
N GLN A 86 -5.05 11.21 11.71
CA GLN A 86 -6.39 11.44 12.22
C GLN A 86 -7.51 10.78 11.38
N TYR A 87 -7.37 10.73 10.05
CA TYR A 87 -8.37 10.15 9.16
C TYR A 87 -8.53 8.63 9.40
N TYR A 88 -7.42 7.92 9.57
CA TYR A 88 -7.46 6.47 9.83
C TYR A 88 -7.95 6.17 11.25
N VAL A 89 -7.65 7.03 12.22
CA VAL A 89 -8.24 6.96 13.56
C VAL A 89 -9.76 7.11 13.49
N GLU A 90 -10.28 8.06 12.71
CA GLU A 90 -11.73 8.21 12.49
C GLU A 90 -12.37 6.95 11.90
N ILE A 91 -11.72 6.30 10.91
CA ILE A 91 -12.22 5.04 10.34
C ILE A 91 -12.21 3.92 11.39
N LEU A 92 -11.13 3.79 12.16
CA LEU A 92 -11.02 2.79 13.24
C LEU A 92 -12.14 2.99 14.28
N VAL A 93 -12.41 4.24 14.67
CA VAL A 93 -13.51 4.58 15.59
C VAL A 93 -14.85 4.19 15.00
N LYS A 94 -15.15 4.61 13.77
CA LYS A 94 -16.43 4.28 13.10
C LYS A 94 -16.62 2.77 12.95
N LEU A 95 -15.56 2.04 12.63
CA LEU A 95 -15.58 0.59 12.51
C LEU A 95 -15.86 -0.08 13.86
N SER A 96 -15.23 0.43 14.93
CA SER A 96 -15.42 -0.05 16.30
C SER A 96 -16.85 0.22 16.81
N LEU A 97 -17.39 1.41 16.56
CA LEU A 97 -18.78 1.75 16.89
C LEU A 97 -19.78 0.87 16.13
N SER A 98 -19.55 0.64 14.83
CA SER A 98 -20.40 -0.25 14.02
C SER A 98 -20.35 -1.71 14.54
N PHE A 99 -19.16 -2.18 14.93
CA PHE A 99 -18.99 -3.50 15.53
C PHE A 99 -19.78 -3.65 16.84
N ILE A 100 -19.76 -2.61 17.69
CA ILE A 100 -20.55 -2.55 18.92
C ILE A 100 -22.04 -2.59 18.62
N GLU A 101 -22.52 -1.79 17.65
CA GLU A 101 -23.93 -1.75 17.24
C GLU A 101 -24.43 -3.14 16.80
N VAL A 102 -23.66 -3.84 15.96
CA VAL A 102 -23.98 -5.20 15.51
C VAL A 102 -24.08 -6.16 16.69
N HIS A 103 -23.07 -6.20 17.56
CA HIS A 103 -23.06 -7.13 18.69
C HIS A 103 -24.18 -6.84 19.69
N TRP A 104 -24.45 -5.57 19.97
CA TRP A 104 -25.52 -5.17 20.86
C TRP A 104 -26.90 -5.56 20.31
N ALA A 105 -27.16 -5.29 19.01
CA ALA A 105 -28.39 -5.69 18.35
C ALA A 105 -28.56 -7.22 18.34
N SER A 106 -27.48 -7.98 18.06
CA SER A 106 -27.52 -9.44 18.07
C SER A 106 -27.85 -10.03 19.45
N VAL A 107 -27.25 -9.50 20.53
CA VAL A 107 -27.57 -10.02 21.87
C VAL A 107 -28.98 -9.64 22.29
N ARG A 108 -29.45 -8.42 22.01
CA ARG A 108 -30.84 -8.02 22.26
C ARG A 108 -31.83 -8.92 21.51
N TRP A 109 -31.49 -9.27 20.28
CA TRP A 109 -32.28 -10.20 19.48
C TRP A 109 -32.35 -11.57 20.17
N VAL A 110 -31.21 -12.17 20.55
CA VAL A 110 -31.16 -13.46 21.26
C VAL A 110 -31.89 -13.43 22.61
N ASP A 111 -31.69 -12.39 23.42
CA ASP A 111 -32.34 -12.25 24.73
C ASP A 111 -33.87 -12.25 24.61
N ASN A 112 -34.43 -11.62 23.57
CA ASN A 112 -35.88 -11.60 23.36
C ASN A 112 -36.48 -12.98 23.05
N TYR A 113 -35.70 -13.91 22.52
CA TYR A 113 -36.16 -15.27 22.20
C TYR A 113 -35.79 -16.32 23.24
N THR A 114 -34.81 -16.05 24.10
CA THR A 114 -34.27 -17.05 25.03
C THR A 114 -34.74 -16.87 26.46
N THR A 115 -35.52 -15.82 26.79
CA THR A 115 -36.15 -15.68 28.10
C THR A 115 -37.59 -16.19 28.07
N ASP A 116 -37.82 -17.35 28.72
CA ASP A 116 -39.10 -18.07 28.81
C ASP A 116 -40.28 -17.18 29.26
N ASP A 117 -40.04 -16.21 30.14
CA ASP A 117 -41.07 -15.31 30.69
C ASP A 117 -41.73 -14.37 29.65
N ARG A 118 -41.13 -14.19 28.46
CA ARG A 118 -41.62 -13.26 27.43
C ARG A 118 -42.35 -13.93 26.27
N MET A 119 -42.34 -15.26 26.17
CA MET A 119 -42.97 -15.96 25.05
C MET A 119 -44.50 -15.96 25.12
N HIS A 120 -45.11 -15.83 26.31
CA HIS A 120 -46.58 -15.92 26.46
C HIS A 120 -47.34 -14.60 26.35
N TYR A 121 -46.69 -13.43 26.43
CA TYR A 121 -47.39 -12.13 26.47
C TYR A 121 -47.25 -11.26 25.21
N HIS A 122 -46.52 -11.72 24.17
CA HIS A 122 -45.96 -10.79 23.18
C HIS A 122 -45.99 -11.24 21.72
N GLU A 123 -46.96 -12.03 21.25
CA GLU A 123 -47.02 -12.34 19.80
C GLU A 123 -47.10 -11.06 18.92
N GLY A 124 -47.84 -10.04 19.35
CA GLY A 124 -47.91 -8.74 18.65
C GLY A 124 -46.67 -7.85 18.84
N MET A 125 -46.09 -7.81 20.04
CA MET A 125 -44.87 -7.05 20.32
C MET A 125 -43.60 -7.70 19.74
N GLN A 126 -43.62 -9.01 19.51
CA GLN A 126 -42.55 -9.74 18.86
C GLN A 126 -42.35 -9.24 17.44
N LEU A 127 -43.42 -9.02 16.66
CA LEU A 127 -43.29 -8.53 15.28
C LEU A 127 -42.62 -7.15 15.22
N THR A 128 -43.08 -6.19 16.04
CA THR A 128 -42.50 -4.83 16.08
C THR A 128 -41.07 -4.86 16.59
N ASN A 129 -40.77 -5.62 17.65
CA ASN A 129 -39.42 -5.76 18.16
C ASN A 129 -38.50 -6.47 17.15
N HIS A 130 -38.98 -7.49 16.44
CA HIS A 130 -38.21 -8.15 15.38
C HIS A 130 -37.86 -7.20 14.26
N LEU A 131 -38.82 -6.39 13.80
CA LEU A 131 -38.56 -5.38 12.77
C LEU A 131 -37.55 -4.34 13.24
N VAL A 132 -37.69 -3.84 14.48
CA VAL A 132 -36.76 -2.86 15.06
C VAL A 132 -35.35 -3.43 15.21
N TRP A 133 -35.18 -4.60 15.83
CA TRP A 133 -33.86 -5.18 16.07
C TRP A 133 -33.20 -5.71 14.80
N SER A 134 -33.98 -6.28 13.86
CA SER A 134 -33.46 -6.68 12.55
C SER A 134 -33.04 -5.46 11.73
N GLY A 135 -33.80 -4.36 11.80
CA GLY A 135 -33.45 -3.08 11.19
C GLY A 135 -32.14 -2.51 11.75
N LEU A 136 -31.97 -2.50 13.08
CA LEU A 136 -30.73 -2.06 13.73
C LEU A 136 -29.54 -2.96 13.37
N LEU A 137 -29.73 -4.28 13.32
CA LEU A 137 -28.71 -5.23 12.90
C LEU A 137 -28.27 -4.98 11.45
N LEU A 138 -29.22 -4.85 10.52
CA LEU A 138 -28.95 -4.57 9.12
C LEU A 138 -28.24 -3.22 8.93
N GLN A 139 -28.66 -2.19 9.66
CA GLN A 139 -27.99 -0.89 9.65
C GLN A 139 -26.55 -1.00 10.18
N GLY A 140 -26.34 -1.70 11.30
CA GLY A 140 -25.01 -1.94 11.87
C GLY A 140 -24.10 -2.70 10.90
N VAL A 141 -24.59 -3.79 10.30
CA VAL A 141 -23.85 -4.57 9.30
C VAL A 141 -23.56 -3.73 8.06
N SER A 142 -24.52 -2.94 7.58
CA SER A 142 -24.33 -2.06 6.43
C SER A 142 -23.25 -1.00 6.69
N LYS A 143 -23.31 -0.30 7.83
CA LYS A 143 -22.28 0.67 8.25
C LYS A 143 -20.92 0.03 8.42
N PHE A 144 -20.87 -1.16 9.01
CA PHE A 144 -19.64 -1.95 9.15
C PHE A 144 -19.06 -2.29 7.78
N THR A 145 -19.89 -2.80 6.86
CA THR A 145 -19.47 -3.17 5.51
C THR A 145 -19.04 -1.96 4.68
N VAL A 146 -19.70 -0.80 4.81
CA VAL A 146 -19.28 0.45 4.17
C VAL A 146 -17.95 0.94 4.73
N SER A 147 -17.77 0.90 6.05
CA SER A 147 -16.52 1.31 6.71
C SER A 147 -15.36 0.39 6.33
N LEU A 148 -15.62 -0.93 6.29
CA LEU A 148 -14.70 -1.94 5.80
C LEU A 148 -14.42 -1.76 4.30
N GLY A 149 -15.42 -1.39 3.50
CA GLY A 149 -15.28 -1.14 2.07
C GLY A 149 -14.47 0.11 1.75
N LYS A 150 -14.62 1.18 2.54
CA LYS A 150 -13.75 2.36 2.51
C LYS A 150 -12.32 1.97 2.87
N LEU A 151 -12.17 1.26 3.99
CA LEU A 151 -10.89 0.70 4.42
C LEU A 151 -10.26 -0.15 3.31
N GLN A 152 -11.00 -1.06 2.66
CA GLN A 152 -10.48 -1.89 1.56
C GLN A 152 -10.14 -1.11 0.29
N LYS A 153 -10.89 -0.05 -0.04
CA LYS A 153 -10.59 0.83 -1.17
C LYS A 153 -9.34 1.67 -0.90
N ASP A 154 -9.16 2.12 0.34
CA ASP A 154 -8.05 2.98 0.77
C ASP A 154 -6.79 2.18 1.16
N LEU A 155 -6.95 0.91 1.55
CA LEU A 155 -5.87 -0.06 1.85
C LEU A 155 -5.41 -0.85 0.62
N LYS A 156 -5.86 -0.54 -0.60
CA LYS A 156 -5.22 -1.08 -1.79
C LYS A 156 -3.76 -0.64 -1.76
N PRO A 157 -2.77 -1.55 -1.68
CA PRO A 157 -1.38 -1.15 -1.62
C PRO A 157 -1.03 -0.47 -2.94
N LYS A 158 -0.83 0.85 -2.84
CA LYS A 158 -0.33 1.64 -3.94
C LYS A 158 1.18 1.55 -3.92
N PHE A 159 1.74 1.09 -5.03
CA PHE A 159 3.18 1.11 -5.24
C PHE A 159 3.54 2.42 -5.92
N TYR A 160 4.13 3.34 -5.16
CA TYR A 160 4.64 4.58 -5.74
C TYR A 160 6.09 4.39 -6.17
N ILE A 161 6.34 4.57 -7.45
CA ILE A 161 7.70 4.54 -8.01
C ILE A 161 8.09 5.99 -8.27
N LEU A 162 8.94 6.52 -7.41
CA LEU A 162 9.44 7.88 -7.50
C LEU A 162 10.65 7.88 -8.44
N VAL A 163 10.59 8.64 -9.53
CA VAL A 163 11.63 8.73 -10.55
C VAL A 163 12.07 10.18 -10.75
N GLU A 164 13.31 10.38 -11.21
CA GLU A 164 13.91 11.72 -11.29
C GLU A 164 13.48 12.55 -12.49
N GLY A 165 13.13 11.91 -13.62
CA GLY A 165 12.86 12.58 -14.88
C GLY A 165 11.69 11.97 -15.66
N GLU A 166 11.25 12.73 -16.67
CA GLU A 166 10.11 12.35 -17.51
C GLU A 166 10.46 11.18 -18.44
N SER A 167 11.73 11.08 -18.86
CA SER A 167 12.24 9.95 -19.64
C SER A 167 12.05 8.63 -18.91
N GLU A 168 12.39 8.58 -17.61
CA GLU A 168 12.24 7.41 -16.77
C GLU A 168 10.78 7.07 -16.56
N LYS A 169 9.95 8.08 -16.24
CA LYS A 169 8.51 7.90 -16.02
C LYS A 169 7.85 7.20 -17.21
N GLU A 170 8.03 7.76 -18.41
CA GLU A 170 7.44 7.26 -19.65
C GLU A 170 7.99 5.87 -20.02
N ALA A 171 9.29 5.65 -19.82
CA ALA A 171 9.90 4.34 -20.05
C ALA A 171 9.33 3.27 -19.12
N PHE A 172 9.22 3.57 -17.82
CA PHE A 172 8.67 2.65 -16.85
C PHE A 172 7.20 2.34 -17.14
N GLU A 173 6.36 3.33 -17.43
CA GLU A 173 4.96 3.09 -17.79
C GLU A 173 4.82 2.07 -18.93
N ILE A 174 5.64 2.20 -19.98
CA ILE A 174 5.68 1.23 -21.08
C ILE A 174 6.13 -0.16 -20.62
N LEU A 175 7.21 -0.23 -19.83
CA LEU A 175 7.78 -1.48 -19.34
C LEU A 175 6.81 -2.21 -18.42
N PHE A 176 6.11 -1.50 -17.53
CA PHE A 176 5.12 -2.08 -16.64
C PHE A 176 3.87 -2.55 -17.39
N ASN A 177 3.38 -1.77 -18.36
CA ASN A 177 2.20 -2.14 -19.15
C ASN A 177 2.45 -3.36 -20.05
N LYS A 178 3.61 -3.44 -20.71
CA LYS A 178 3.90 -4.52 -21.68
C LYS A 178 4.17 -5.89 -21.05
N ASN A 179 4.66 -5.94 -19.82
CA ASN A 179 5.11 -7.18 -19.20
C ASN A 179 3.99 -7.97 -18.50
N GLN A 180 2.72 -7.64 -18.73
CA GLN A 180 1.56 -8.28 -18.10
C GLN A 180 1.72 -8.32 -16.57
N PHE A 181 2.14 -7.20 -15.98
CA PHE A 181 2.16 -6.96 -14.54
C PHE A 181 0.72 -6.84 -13.98
N ASN A 182 -0.16 -7.75 -14.37
CA ASN A 182 -1.57 -7.81 -13.98
C ASN A 182 -1.76 -8.03 -12.47
N LEU A 183 -0.71 -8.44 -11.74
CA LEU A 183 -0.69 -8.50 -10.28
C LEU A 183 -0.47 -7.13 -9.61
N PHE A 184 -0.13 -6.09 -10.38
CA PHE A 184 0.25 -4.76 -9.91
C PHE A 184 -0.62 -3.67 -10.52
N ARG A 185 -1.94 -3.90 -10.61
CA ARG A 185 -2.87 -2.92 -11.20
C ARG A 185 -2.88 -1.56 -10.48
N ASP A 186 -2.34 -1.49 -9.26
CA ASP A 186 -2.32 -0.29 -8.42
C ASP A 186 -0.88 0.22 -8.19
N HIS A 187 -0.09 0.42 -9.26
CA HIS A 187 1.17 1.18 -9.19
C HIS A 187 1.00 2.55 -9.84
N GLU A 188 1.71 3.55 -9.34
CA GLU A 188 1.73 4.90 -9.89
C GLU A 188 3.18 5.40 -9.92
N ILE A 189 3.59 5.90 -11.08
CA ILE A 189 4.96 6.37 -11.29
C ILE A 189 4.92 7.89 -11.19
N ILE A 190 5.64 8.43 -10.22
CA ILE A 190 5.66 9.87 -9.92
C ILE A 190 7.01 10.43 -10.35
N ASN A 191 6.99 11.37 -11.29
CA ASN A 191 8.16 12.19 -11.61
C ASN A 191 8.34 13.25 -10.52
N LEU A 192 9.50 13.25 -9.88
CA LEU A 192 9.85 14.13 -8.76
C LEU A 192 10.21 15.57 -9.16
N GLN A 193 10.11 15.95 -10.44
CA GLN A 193 10.23 17.29 -11.03
C GLN A 193 10.98 18.35 -10.19
N GLY A 194 12.15 18.82 -10.66
CA GLY A 194 12.82 19.99 -10.08
C GLY A 194 14.33 19.83 -9.94
N LYS A 195 14.99 20.91 -9.49
CA LYS A 195 16.44 20.93 -9.19
C LYS A 195 16.74 20.16 -7.90
N ASP A 196 17.94 19.59 -7.79
CA ASP A 196 18.34 18.61 -6.77
C ASP A 196 17.95 18.95 -5.32
N ALA A 197 18.12 20.19 -4.89
CA ALA A 197 17.78 20.60 -3.51
C ALA A 197 16.27 20.57 -3.26
N VAL A 198 15.48 21.07 -4.20
CA VAL A 198 14.01 21.06 -4.12
C VAL A 198 13.49 19.62 -4.21
N LYS A 199 14.09 18.80 -5.08
CA LYS A 199 13.77 17.38 -5.24
C LYS A 199 13.99 16.60 -3.94
N LYS A 200 15.15 16.76 -3.29
CA LYS A 200 15.48 16.08 -2.03
C LYS A 200 14.55 16.47 -0.89
N GLN A 201 14.18 17.74 -0.80
CA GLN A 201 13.20 18.22 0.16
C GLN A 201 11.81 17.65 -0.15
N ALA A 202 11.38 17.65 -1.41
CA ALA A 202 10.12 17.06 -1.83
C ALA A 202 10.03 15.57 -1.50
N ILE A 203 11.10 14.79 -1.74
CA ILE A 203 11.18 13.37 -1.34
C ILE A 203 11.06 13.22 0.19
N LYS A 204 11.79 14.04 0.98
CA LYS A 204 11.71 13.99 2.44
C LYS A 204 10.31 14.34 2.94
N GLU A 205 9.66 15.34 2.33
CA GLU A 205 8.30 15.71 2.69
C GLU A 205 7.29 14.66 2.27
N LEU A 206 7.44 14.06 1.09
CA LEU A 206 6.55 13.03 0.58
C LEU A 206 6.66 11.75 1.43
N LEU A 207 7.88 11.32 1.77
CA LEU A 207 8.11 10.16 2.64
C LEU A 207 7.80 10.45 4.13
N GLY A 208 7.98 11.70 4.57
CA GLY A 208 7.83 12.10 5.98
C GLY A 208 6.42 12.54 6.37
N ARG A 209 5.72 13.31 5.51
CA ARG A 209 4.34 13.78 5.77
C ARG A 209 3.28 12.80 5.28
N TYR A 210 3.58 11.98 4.27
CA TYR A 210 2.60 11.11 3.61
C TYR A 210 3.02 9.65 3.67
N ARG A 211 3.45 9.16 4.84
CA ARG A 211 3.66 7.74 5.05
C ARG A 211 2.30 7.02 5.16
N ILE A 212 1.55 7.01 4.07
CA ILE A 212 0.19 6.46 4.01
C ILE A 212 0.29 4.95 4.25
N PRO A 213 -0.42 4.40 5.25
CA PRO A 213 -0.51 2.96 5.47
C PRO A 213 -0.89 2.21 4.22
N GLY A 214 -0.21 1.09 3.98
CA GLY A 214 -0.41 0.27 2.78
C GLY A 214 0.32 0.77 1.54
N ILE A 215 0.85 2.00 1.52
CA ILE A 215 1.62 2.52 0.39
C ILE A 215 3.09 2.16 0.52
N GLN A 216 3.66 1.59 -0.54
CA GLN A 216 5.08 1.25 -0.61
C GLN A 216 5.77 2.16 -1.62
N TYR A 217 6.73 2.94 -1.13
CA TYR A 217 7.55 3.81 -1.96
C TYR A 217 8.80 3.09 -2.44
N TYR A 218 9.01 3.12 -3.75
CA TYR A 218 10.24 2.76 -4.43
C TYR A 218 10.89 4.03 -4.95
N LEU A 219 12.18 4.17 -4.71
CA LEU A 219 12.93 5.36 -5.06
C LEU A 219 13.97 4.98 -6.12
N VAL A 220 13.82 5.52 -7.33
CA VAL A 220 14.76 5.34 -8.43
C VAL A 220 15.46 6.67 -8.64
N LEU A 221 16.75 6.71 -8.31
CA LEU A 221 17.59 7.91 -8.40
C LEU A 221 18.76 7.67 -9.35
N ASP A 222 19.21 8.74 -9.98
CA ASP A 222 20.45 8.74 -10.72
C ASP A 222 21.63 8.91 -9.76
N TYR A 223 22.76 8.30 -10.11
CA TYR A 223 23.93 8.35 -9.26
C TYR A 223 24.56 9.74 -9.31
N ASP A 224 24.58 10.38 -8.15
CA ASP A 224 25.49 11.49 -7.87
C ASP A 224 26.13 11.31 -6.48
N LYS A 225 27.25 12.00 -6.22
CA LYS A 225 27.98 11.90 -4.94
C LYS A 225 27.12 12.29 -3.73
N SER A 226 26.21 13.22 -3.92
CA SER A 226 25.30 13.76 -2.90
C SER A 226 24.03 12.91 -2.71
N VAL A 227 23.67 12.03 -3.65
CA VAL A 227 22.53 11.09 -3.59
C VAL A 227 22.82 9.98 -2.60
N ILE A 228 24.06 9.48 -2.54
CA ILE A 228 24.41 8.42 -1.56
C ILE A 228 24.19 8.91 -0.13
N SER A 229 24.71 10.09 0.21
CA SER A 229 24.51 10.70 1.54
C SER A 229 23.02 10.91 1.82
N PHE A 230 22.29 11.45 0.86
CA PHE A 230 20.86 11.68 0.98
C PHE A 230 20.06 10.39 1.22
N VAL A 231 20.35 9.32 0.47
CA VAL A 231 19.71 8.01 0.66
C VAL A 231 20.03 7.43 2.03
N ASN A 232 21.28 7.53 2.48
CA ASN A 232 21.67 7.08 3.80
C ASN A 232 20.91 7.85 4.90
N ASP A 233 20.70 9.15 4.74
CA ASP A 233 19.89 9.94 5.66
C ASP A 233 18.44 9.44 5.70
N LEU A 234 17.82 9.19 4.54
CA LEU A 234 16.44 8.68 4.46
C LEU A 234 16.29 7.29 5.11
N VAL A 235 17.25 6.40 4.86
CA VAL A 235 17.26 5.05 5.43
C VAL A 235 17.48 5.10 6.94
N SER A 236 18.43 5.92 7.41
CA SER A 236 18.74 6.06 8.84
C SER A 236 17.59 6.70 9.61
N ALA A 237 16.86 7.63 8.97
CA ALA A 237 15.63 8.20 9.51
C ALA A 237 14.43 7.24 9.43
N GLY A 238 14.59 6.04 8.86
CA GLY A 238 13.55 5.04 8.72
C GLY A 238 12.43 5.44 7.76
N LEU A 239 12.68 6.40 6.87
CA LEU A 239 11.70 6.91 5.90
C LEU A 239 11.52 5.96 4.71
N ILE A 240 12.57 5.21 4.35
CA ILE A 240 12.52 4.20 3.28
C ILE A 240 13.40 3.00 3.63
N ASP A 241 12.97 1.80 3.21
CA ASP A 241 13.81 0.60 3.30
C ASP A 241 14.88 0.66 2.20
N LYS A 242 16.15 0.43 2.56
CA LYS A 242 17.27 0.39 1.61
C LYS A 242 17.02 -0.56 0.43
N ARG A 243 16.27 -1.64 0.63
CA ARG A 243 15.90 -2.61 -0.43
C ARG A 243 15.00 -2.02 -1.51
N ARG A 244 14.30 -0.92 -1.21
CA ARG A 244 13.38 -0.21 -2.12
C ARG A 244 14.03 1.01 -2.78
N VAL A 245 15.31 1.23 -2.54
CA VAL A 245 16.09 2.28 -3.20
C VAL A 245 16.94 1.66 -4.30
N ILE A 246 16.85 2.24 -5.49
CA ILE A 246 17.62 1.87 -6.67
C ILE A 246 18.36 3.12 -7.12
N ILE A 247 19.69 3.04 -7.09
CA ILE A 247 20.54 4.10 -7.60
C ILE A 247 21.13 3.60 -8.92
N TRP A 248 20.78 4.28 -10.01
CA TRP A 248 21.31 3.99 -11.33
C TRP A 248 22.65 4.68 -11.52
N LYS A 249 23.65 3.92 -11.97
CA LYS A 249 24.99 4.49 -12.21
C LYS A 249 25.03 5.47 -13.38
N LYS A 250 24.03 5.42 -14.26
CA LYS A 250 23.91 6.21 -15.48
C LYS A 250 22.42 6.47 -15.75
N ASN A 251 22.13 7.46 -16.58
CA ASN A 251 20.77 7.72 -17.06
C ASN A 251 20.15 6.46 -17.71
N PHE A 252 18.83 6.45 -17.85
CA PHE A 252 18.10 5.34 -18.47
C PHE A 252 18.68 4.93 -19.83
N GLU A 253 18.89 5.90 -20.73
CA GLU A 253 19.33 5.68 -22.10
C GLU A 253 20.81 5.27 -22.20
N ASP A 254 21.60 5.63 -21.20
CA ASP A 254 23.01 5.25 -21.07
C ASP A 254 23.22 3.87 -20.45
N SER A 255 22.16 3.34 -19.85
CA SER A 255 22.15 2.03 -19.20
C SER A 255 21.85 0.88 -20.17
N VAL A 256 21.46 1.20 -21.41
CA VAL A 256 21.31 0.25 -22.53
C VAL A 256 22.58 0.22 -23.41
N PRO A 257 22.93 -0.94 -24.01
CA PRO A 257 24.09 -1.04 -24.89
C PRO A 257 24.01 -0.07 -26.07
N VAL A 258 25.14 0.53 -26.44
CA VAL A 258 25.27 1.46 -27.58
C VAL A 258 24.75 0.84 -28.88
N ASP A 259 25.02 -0.45 -29.11
CA ASP A 259 24.56 -1.19 -30.31
C ASP A 259 23.04 -1.31 -30.39
N PHE A 260 22.35 -1.18 -29.25
CA PHE A 260 20.91 -1.20 -29.17
C PHE A 260 20.32 0.21 -29.20
N SER A 261 20.92 1.16 -28.45
CA SER A 261 20.35 2.50 -28.26
C SER A 261 20.57 3.43 -29.46
N ILE A 262 21.73 3.37 -30.12
CA ILE A 262 22.09 4.26 -31.23
C ILE A 262 21.22 4.04 -32.48
N PRO A 263 20.97 2.80 -32.96
CA PRO A 263 20.07 2.61 -34.09
C PRO A 263 18.69 3.22 -33.87
N LEU A 264 18.15 3.09 -32.66
CA LEU A 264 16.84 3.67 -32.29
C LEU A 264 16.86 5.19 -32.29
N LEU A 265 17.97 5.79 -31.85
CA LEU A 265 18.16 7.23 -31.92
C LEU A 265 18.29 7.70 -33.36
N SER A 266 19.12 7.04 -34.18
CA SER A 266 19.30 7.37 -35.59
C SER A 266 17.99 7.36 -36.37
N GLU A 267 17.12 6.37 -36.11
CA GLU A 267 15.78 6.31 -36.66
C GLU A 267 14.90 7.48 -36.17
N LEU A 268 15.04 7.89 -34.91
CA LEU A 268 14.23 8.95 -34.31
C LEU A 268 14.58 10.35 -34.85
N ILE A 269 15.86 10.63 -35.07
CA ILE A 269 16.33 11.92 -35.57
C ILE A 269 16.53 11.94 -37.10
N ASN A 270 16.20 10.83 -37.78
CA ASN A 270 16.41 10.61 -39.21
C ASN A 270 17.84 10.94 -39.68
N LYS A 271 18.84 10.47 -38.91
CA LYS A 271 20.25 10.72 -39.19
C LYS A 271 21.10 9.51 -38.79
N GLU A 272 21.98 9.10 -39.70
CA GLU A 272 22.91 8.01 -39.43
C GLU A 272 23.97 8.45 -38.40
N ILE A 273 24.08 7.71 -37.31
CA ILE A 273 25.09 7.90 -36.27
C ILE A 273 26.02 6.68 -36.30
N SER A 274 27.31 6.93 -36.52
CA SER A 274 28.32 5.87 -36.59
C SER A 274 28.54 5.22 -35.21
N ILE A 275 28.01 4.01 -35.02
CA ILE A 275 28.20 3.22 -33.79
C ILE A 275 29.70 3.01 -33.50
N LYS A 276 30.50 2.77 -34.54
CA LYS A 276 31.96 2.54 -34.41
C LYS A 276 32.66 3.77 -33.83
N GLU A 277 32.27 4.96 -34.23
CA GLU A 277 32.83 6.21 -33.71
C GLU A 277 32.36 6.48 -32.29
N ILE A 278 31.07 6.34 -32.01
CA ILE A 278 30.54 6.48 -30.64
C ILE A 278 31.25 5.53 -29.68
N LYS A 279 31.46 4.27 -30.06
CA LYS A 279 32.21 3.30 -29.25
C LYS A 279 33.68 3.69 -29.03
N ARG A 280 34.35 4.24 -30.05
CA ARG A 280 35.75 4.69 -29.94
C ARG A 280 35.88 5.87 -28.97
N THR A 281 34.97 6.83 -29.05
CA THR A 281 34.98 8.05 -28.22
C THR A 281 34.48 7.77 -26.80
N ASN A 282 33.53 6.84 -26.64
CA ASN A 282 32.98 6.41 -25.35
C ASN A 282 33.89 5.42 -24.58
N LYS A 283 35.14 5.20 -24.99
CA LYS A 283 36.13 4.48 -24.18
C LYS A 283 36.35 5.10 -22.80
N SER A 284 36.04 6.39 -22.65
CA SER A 284 36.13 7.15 -21.39
C SER A 284 34.93 6.98 -20.43
N LYS A 285 33.95 6.12 -20.75
CA LYS A 285 32.69 5.94 -19.98
C LYS A 285 31.85 7.23 -19.84
N LYS A 286 31.94 8.14 -20.81
CA LYS A 286 31.08 9.33 -20.82
C LYS A 286 29.65 8.96 -21.22
N ASP A 287 28.72 9.82 -20.82
CA ASP A 287 27.31 9.77 -21.24
C ASP A 287 27.22 9.69 -22.79
N ILE A 288 26.34 8.83 -23.31
CA ILE A 288 26.14 8.64 -24.76
C ILE A 288 25.68 9.95 -25.38
N LEU A 289 24.78 10.69 -24.71
CA LEU A 289 24.33 12.02 -25.14
C LEU A 289 25.49 13.00 -25.23
N ALA A 290 26.35 13.02 -24.21
CA ALA A 290 27.52 13.89 -24.21
C ALA A 290 28.47 13.56 -25.38
N THR A 291 28.62 12.28 -25.69
CA THR A 291 29.45 11.81 -26.82
C THR A 291 28.86 12.25 -28.16
N ILE A 292 27.54 12.14 -28.32
CA ILE A 292 26.84 12.55 -29.54
C ILE A 292 26.90 14.08 -29.71
N LYS A 293 26.72 14.86 -28.64
CA LYS A 293 26.82 16.33 -28.69
C LYS A 293 28.22 16.83 -29.04
N VAL A 294 29.27 16.08 -28.72
CA VAL A 294 30.64 16.42 -29.16
C VAL A 294 30.79 16.19 -30.67
N TYR A 295 30.19 15.11 -31.18
CA TYR A 295 30.25 14.78 -32.60
C TYR A 295 29.40 15.71 -33.46
N ASP A 296 28.20 16.05 -32.98
CA ASP A 296 27.30 16.99 -33.62
C ASP A 296 26.62 17.88 -32.57
N PRO A 297 27.17 19.08 -32.30
CA PRO A 297 26.61 19.99 -31.31
C PRO A 297 25.21 20.51 -31.65
N LYS A 298 24.81 20.42 -32.93
CA LYS A 298 23.50 20.92 -33.40
C LYS A 298 22.40 19.87 -33.30
N ILE A 299 22.75 18.63 -32.93
CA ILE A 299 21.80 17.54 -32.86
C ILE A 299 20.89 17.72 -31.64
N GLU A 300 19.60 17.91 -31.92
CA GLU A 300 18.59 17.93 -30.88
C GLU A 300 18.12 16.50 -30.62
N ILE A 301 18.30 16.03 -29.39
CA ILE A 301 17.95 14.67 -29.01
C ILE A 301 16.66 14.72 -28.19
N PRO A 302 15.52 14.24 -28.73
CA PRO A 302 14.27 14.18 -27.98
C PRO A 302 14.33 13.03 -26.97
N LYS A 303 14.94 13.31 -25.80
CA LYS A 303 15.28 12.32 -24.76
C LYS A 303 14.09 11.44 -24.36
N VAL A 304 12.91 12.04 -24.15
CA VAL A 304 11.68 11.33 -23.79
C VAL A 304 11.25 10.33 -24.87
N GLU A 305 11.23 10.75 -26.14
CA GLU A 305 10.86 9.85 -27.25
C GLU A 305 11.90 8.75 -27.46
N TRP A 306 13.18 9.04 -27.21
CA TRP A 306 14.23 8.03 -27.26
C TRP A 306 14.04 6.98 -26.16
N ALA A 307 13.76 7.40 -24.92
CA ALA A 307 13.44 6.52 -23.81
C ALA A 307 12.20 5.64 -24.12
N LYS A 308 11.14 6.23 -24.68
CA LYS A 308 9.94 5.49 -25.13
C LYS A 308 10.27 4.44 -26.18
N LYS A 309 11.07 4.77 -27.20
CA LYS A 309 11.50 3.81 -28.24
C LYS A 309 12.31 2.66 -27.65
N ILE A 310 13.26 2.96 -26.76
CA ILE A 310 14.05 1.97 -26.01
C ILE A 310 13.12 1.03 -25.24
N ALA A 311 12.25 1.59 -24.39
CA ALA A 311 11.32 0.83 -23.55
C ALA A 311 10.38 -0.07 -24.36
N LYS A 312 9.91 0.40 -25.54
CA LYS A 312 9.05 -0.40 -26.43
C LYS A 312 9.78 -1.62 -27.01
N LYS A 313 11.09 -1.53 -27.26
CA LYS A 313 11.90 -2.55 -27.94
C LYS A 313 12.53 -3.56 -26.97
N ILE A 314 12.78 -3.18 -25.71
CA ILE A 314 13.35 -4.08 -24.68
C ILE A 314 12.57 -5.41 -24.56
N PRO A 315 11.22 -5.45 -24.44
CA PRO A 315 10.49 -6.72 -24.32
C PRO A 315 10.60 -7.63 -25.55
N ASN A 316 10.74 -7.04 -26.74
CA ASN A 316 10.83 -7.80 -27.99
C ASN A 316 12.25 -8.30 -28.27
N ALA A 317 13.26 -7.53 -27.90
CA ALA A 317 14.67 -7.88 -28.11
C ALA A 317 15.16 -8.93 -27.09
N TYR A 318 14.50 -9.06 -25.94
CA TYR A 318 15.00 -9.87 -24.81
C TYR A 318 13.94 -10.80 -24.18
N GLY A 319 12.74 -10.93 -24.77
CA GLY A 319 11.64 -11.76 -24.27
C GLY A 319 10.94 -11.17 -23.02
N LYS A 320 9.98 -11.91 -22.44
CA LYS A 320 9.38 -11.54 -21.13
C LYS A 320 10.51 -11.43 -20.09
N ILE A 321 10.64 -10.28 -19.41
CA ILE A 321 11.78 -9.92 -18.52
C ILE A 321 12.16 -11.01 -17.49
N TYR A 322 11.19 -11.84 -17.09
CA TYR A 322 11.40 -12.92 -16.12
C TYR A 322 11.98 -14.22 -16.67
N LYS A 323 11.72 -14.55 -17.95
CA LYS A 323 12.09 -15.85 -18.54
C LYS A 323 13.51 -15.90 -19.07
N TYR A 324 14.22 -14.78 -19.08
CA TYR A 324 15.53 -14.65 -19.71
C TYR A 324 16.59 -14.12 -18.73
N LYS A 325 17.86 -14.51 -18.93
CA LYS A 325 18.99 -14.11 -18.09
C LYS A 325 19.41 -12.66 -18.41
N PRO A 326 19.32 -11.71 -17.46
CA PRO A 326 19.56 -10.29 -17.75
C PRO A 326 21.02 -10.07 -18.20
N LYS A 327 21.21 -9.48 -19.38
CA LYS A 327 22.52 -9.17 -19.97
C LYS A 327 22.99 -7.77 -19.60
N THR A 328 22.07 -6.81 -19.41
CA THR A 328 22.42 -5.41 -19.15
C THR A 328 22.26 -5.04 -17.67
N GLU A 329 22.97 -4.00 -17.21
CA GLU A 329 22.81 -3.48 -15.84
C GLU A 329 21.40 -2.92 -15.62
N LEU A 330 20.83 -2.29 -16.64
CA LEU A 330 19.44 -1.83 -16.65
C LEU A 330 18.45 -2.98 -16.43
N GLU A 331 18.59 -4.08 -17.18
CA GLU A 331 17.73 -5.26 -17.02
C GLU A 331 17.84 -5.87 -15.62
N LYS A 332 19.06 -5.94 -15.07
CA LYS A 332 19.28 -6.45 -13.70
C LYS A 332 18.55 -5.58 -12.68
N ASN A 333 18.64 -4.25 -12.82
CA ASN A 333 18.00 -3.29 -11.91
C ASN A 333 16.48 -3.34 -12.04
N ILE A 334 15.95 -3.32 -13.26
CA ILE A 334 14.51 -3.44 -13.52
C ILE A 334 13.99 -4.77 -12.96
N ARG A 335 14.62 -5.91 -13.27
CA ARG A 335 14.19 -7.22 -12.76
C ARG A 335 14.24 -7.30 -11.24
N LYS A 336 15.29 -6.75 -10.61
CA LYS A 336 15.41 -6.68 -9.15
C LYS A 336 14.27 -5.86 -8.54
N MET A 337 13.96 -4.70 -9.12
CA MET A 337 12.86 -3.85 -8.69
C MET A 337 11.53 -4.60 -8.77
N LEU A 338 11.25 -5.19 -9.93
CA LEU A 338 10.01 -5.90 -10.19
C LEU A 338 9.82 -7.09 -9.25
N LYS A 339 10.89 -7.87 -9.03
CA LYS A 339 10.88 -8.96 -8.05
C LYS A 339 10.60 -8.47 -6.64
N GLN A 340 11.17 -7.33 -6.23
CA GLN A 340 10.92 -6.75 -4.92
C GLN A 340 9.48 -6.25 -4.78
N ILE A 341 8.94 -5.58 -5.81
CA ILE A 341 7.54 -5.12 -5.84
C ILE A 341 6.61 -6.33 -5.75
N GLU A 342 6.93 -7.42 -6.44
CA GLU A 342 6.20 -8.69 -6.40
C GLU A 342 6.19 -9.35 -5.03
N GLU A 343 7.36 -9.45 -4.39
CA GLU A 343 7.48 -9.99 -3.04
C GLU A 343 6.73 -9.13 -2.02
N ASP A 344 6.84 -7.80 -2.11
CA ASP A 344 6.19 -6.87 -1.19
C ASP A 344 4.65 -6.90 -1.37
N SER A 345 4.18 -6.93 -2.62
CA SER A 345 2.77 -7.14 -2.96
C SER A 345 2.24 -8.46 -2.40
N HIS A 346 2.93 -9.58 -2.67
CA HIS A 346 2.51 -10.88 -2.17
C HIS A 346 2.48 -10.94 -0.63
N ASN A 347 3.48 -10.36 0.03
CA ASN A 347 3.55 -10.30 1.49
C ASN A 347 2.37 -9.55 2.10
N PHE A 348 1.85 -8.55 1.39
CA PHE A 348 0.72 -7.73 1.79
C PHE A 348 -0.63 -8.43 1.55
N TYR A 349 -0.82 -9.07 0.39
CA TYR A 349 -2.13 -9.63 0.00
C TYR A 349 -2.41 -11.07 0.50
N MET A 350 -1.41 -11.83 0.98
CA MET A 350 -1.61 -13.25 1.34
C MET A 350 -1.58 -13.52 2.86
N PRO A 351 -2.63 -14.15 3.44
CA PRO A 351 -2.60 -14.60 4.83
C PRO A 351 -1.52 -15.66 5.06
N THR A 352 -0.91 -15.62 6.25
CA THR A 352 0.30 -16.37 6.65
C THR A 352 0.25 -17.88 6.39
N LYS A 353 -0.94 -18.51 6.42
CA LYS A 353 -1.10 -19.95 6.13
C LYS A 353 -0.93 -20.31 4.64
N ARG A 354 -1.23 -19.42 3.69
CA ARG A 354 -1.02 -19.64 2.24
C ARG A 354 0.43 -19.39 1.79
N LYS A 355 1.22 -18.65 2.57
CA LYS A 355 2.64 -18.36 2.28
C LYS A 355 3.52 -19.61 2.18
N LYS A 356 3.18 -20.70 2.90
CA LYS A 356 3.92 -21.98 2.86
C LYS A 356 3.69 -22.78 1.58
N LYS A 357 2.47 -22.79 1.03
CA LYS A 357 2.10 -23.59 -0.15
C LYS A 357 2.58 -22.97 -1.47
N TRP A 358 2.61 -21.64 -1.56
CA TRP A 358 3.09 -20.94 -2.74
C TRP A 358 4.61 -21.05 -2.93
N LYS A 359 5.39 -21.01 -1.83
CA LYS A 359 6.85 -21.25 -1.88
C LYS A 359 7.18 -22.65 -2.43
N SER A 360 6.34 -23.66 -2.20
CA SER A 360 6.57 -24.99 -2.76
C SER A 360 6.10 -25.13 -4.21
N GLU A 361 5.11 -24.36 -4.69
CA GLU A 361 4.55 -24.50 -6.04
C GLU A 361 5.25 -23.61 -7.09
N VAL A 362 5.67 -22.39 -6.75
CA VAL A 362 6.34 -21.48 -7.70
C VAL A 362 7.83 -21.76 -7.86
N TRP A 363 8.45 -22.38 -6.86
CA TRP A 363 9.88 -22.70 -6.89
C TRP A 363 10.16 -24.11 -7.42
N SER A 364 9.22 -25.05 -7.29
CA SER A 364 9.32 -26.38 -7.94
C SER A 364 9.12 -26.28 -9.45
N SER A 365 8.22 -25.42 -9.95
CA SER A 365 8.03 -25.20 -11.38
C SER A 365 9.17 -24.41 -12.07
N SER A 366 10.25 -24.09 -11.36
CA SER A 366 11.39 -23.32 -11.88
C SER A 366 12.74 -24.04 -11.78
N LEU A 367 12.75 -25.28 -11.29
CA LEU A 367 13.96 -26.08 -11.09
C LEU A 367 13.91 -27.49 -11.70
N ASP A 368 12.77 -27.95 -12.21
CA ASP A 368 12.67 -29.24 -12.90
C ASP A 368 12.44 -29.03 -14.40
N GLU A 369 13.52 -28.97 -15.17
CA GLU A 369 13.62 -29.48 -16.55
C GLU A 369 15.09 -29.40 -17.03
N ASP A 370 15.99 -30.05 -16.29
CA ASP A 370 17.24 -30.59 -16.84
C ASP A 370 17.03 -32.11 -17.02
N HIS A 371 16.34 -32.49 -18.09
CA HIS A 371 16.52 -33.82 -18.67
C HIS A 371 17.17 -33.68 -20.04
N VAL A 372 18.49 -33.70 -19.98
CA VAL A 372 19.40 -34.14 -21.04
C VAL A 372 18.97 -35.53 -21.50
N LEU A 373 18.53 -35.66 -22.75
CA LEU A 373 18.72 -36.87 -23.55
C LEU A 373 19.02 -36.46 -24.99
N ILE A 374 20.30 -36.29 -25.30
CA ILE A 374 20.87 -36.63 -26.59
C ILE A 374 22.06 -37.55 -26.31
N GLN A 375 21.86 -38.84 -26.60
CA GLN A 375 22.87 -39.68 -27.22
C GLN A 375 22.47 -39.86 -28.67
#